data_AF-A0A1F2TD78-F1
#
_entry.id   AF-A0A1F2TD78-F1
#
_cell.length_a   1.000
_cell.length_b   1.000
_cell.length_c   1.000
_cell.angle_alpha   90.00
_cell.angle_beta   90.00
_cell.angle_gamma   90.00
#
_symmetry.space_group_name_H-M   'P 1'
#
loop_
_entity.id
_entity.type
_entity.pdbx_description
1 polymer ?
#
loop_
_entity_poly.entity_id
_entity_poly.type
_entity_poly.pdbx_seq_one_letter_code
_entity_poly.pdbx_strand_id
1 'polypeptide(L)' 'MQQYWDRNHVLAKQMAADARSPQPEQECCVHSGVLWDLAAVYPKGARWEERMPTATVFNGPVVDLARAIEAAVSGGK' A
#
# COMPACT_ATOMS: atom_id res chain seq x y z
N MET A 1 14.45 8.05 -7.20
CA MET A 1 13.57 7.70 -6.06
C MET A 1 13.10 9.01 -5.45
N GLN A 2 11.79 9.26 -5.41
CA GLN A 2 11.23 10.43 -4.73
C GLN A 2 10.56 9.94 -3.44
N GLN A 3 10.76 10.65 -2.35
CA GLN A 3 10.12 10.38 -1.06
C GLN A 3 9.38 11.64 -0.63
N TYR A 4 8.16 11.47 -0.17
CA TYR A 4 7.30 12.57 0.27
C TYR A 4 6.88 12.31 1.71
N TRP A 5 7.01 13.33 2.54
CA TRP A 5 6.55 13.28 3.91
C TRP A 5 5.08 13.69 3.99
N ASP A 6 4.24 12.82 4.57
CA ASP A 6 2.82 13.08 4.79
C ASP A 6 2.54 13.28 6.28
N ARG A 7 2.82 14.50 6.76
CA ARG A 7 2.71 14.87 8.18
C ARG A 7 1.31 14.61 8.78
N ASN A 8 0.27 14.67 7.95
CA ASN A 8 -1.12 14.53 8.39
C ASN A 8 -1.66 13.11 8.18
N HIS A 9 -0.84 12.22 7.62
CA HIS A 9 -1.17 10.84 7.28
C HIS A 9 -2.40 10.76 6.37
N VAL A 10 -2.58 11.76 5.50
CA VAL A 10 -3.71 11.84 4.56
C VAL A 10 -3.75 10.59 3.69
N LEU A 11 -2.60 10.18 3.14
CA LEU A 11 -2.47 9.03 2.28
C LEU A 11 -2.80 7.74 3.05
N ALA A 12 -2.17 7.53 4.20
CA ALA A 12 -2.36 6.32 5.00
C ALA A 12 -3.82 6.17 5.51
N LYS A 13 -4.48 7.27 5.88
CA LYS A 13 -5.90 7.27 6.25
C LYS A 13 -6.80 6.97 5.05
N GLN A 14 -6.52 7.56 3.90
CA GLN A 14 -7.29 7.30 2.69
C GLN A 14 -7.15 5.83 2.26
N MET A 15 -5.93 5.28 2.33
CA MET A 15 -5.66 3.86 2.06
C MET A 15 -6.45 2.93 2.99
N ALA A 16 -6.52 3.26 4.29
CA ALA A 16 -7.33 2.50 5.25
C ALA A 16 -8.82 2.57 4.93
N ALA A 17 -9.33 3.74 4.55
CA ALA A 17 -10.74 3.92 4.17
C ALA A 17 -11.11 3.19 2.87
N ASP A 18 -10.14 3.05 1.96
CA ASP A 18 -10.34 2.37 0.67
C ASP A 18 -9.97 0.88 0.68
N ALA A 19 -9.41 0.34 1.77
CA ALA A 19 -9.14 -1.08 1.94
C ALA A 19 -10.45 -1.88 2.00
N ARG A 20 -10.93 -2.33 0.83
CA ARG A 20 -12.13 -3.15 0.65
C ARG A 20 -12.08 -3.86 -0.68
N SER A 21 -12.74 -5.02 -0.80
CA SER A 21 -12.82 -5.77 -2.06
C SER A 21 -13.17 -4.86 -3.27
N PRO A 22 -12.40 -4.89 -4.38
CA PRO A 22 -11.34 -5.86 -4.73
C PRO A 22 -9.94 -5.53 -4.19
N GLN A 23 -9.76 -4.42 -3.48
CA GLN A 23 -8.51 -4.10 -2.79
C GLN A 23 -8.38 -5.00 -1.55
N PRO A 24 -7.27 -5.72 -1.36
CA PRO A 24 -7.04 -6.49 -0.14
C PRO A 24 -7.01 -5.59 1.10
N GLU A 25 -7.58 -6.08 2.19
CA GLU A 25 -7.36 -5.53 3.54
C GLU A 25 -6.03 -6.04 4.08
N GLN A 26 -5.29 -5.17 4.76
CA GLN A 26 -4.06 -5.55 5.45
C GLN A 26 -4.37 -6.34 6.73
N GLU A 27 -3.50 -7.26 7.11
CA GLU A 27 -3.69 -8.11 8.30
C GLU A 27 -3.32 -7.40 9.61
N CYS A 28 -2.55 -6.31 9.53
CA CYS A 28 -1.91 -5.69 10.68
C CYS A 28 -1.94 -4.16 10.61
N CYS A 29 -1.07 -3.55 11.43
CA CYS A 29 -0.40 -2.32 11.06
C CYS A 29 -1.26 -1.06 11.12
N VAL A 30 -2.44 -1.15 11.73
CA VAL A 30 -3.29 0.00 12.06
C VAL A 30 -2.95 0.47 13.47
N HIS A 31 -2.50 1.72 13.61
CA HIS A 31 -2.35 2.39 14.89
C HIS A 31 -3.14 3.71 14.87
N SER A 32 -4.12 3.85 15.77
CA SER A 32 -5.02 5.01 15.83
C SER A 32 -5.69 5.34 14.49
N GLY A 33 -6.09 4.32 13.72
CA GLY A 33 -6.73 4.47 12.40
C GLY A 33 -5.77 4.88 11.28
N VAL A 34 -4.46 4.85 11.52
CA VAL A 34 -3.42 5.15 10.54
C VAL A 34 -2.65 3.87 10.21
N LEU A 35 -2.42 3.62 8.92
CA LEU A 35 -1.55 2.54 8.47
C LEU A 35 -0.08 2.94 8.69
N TRP A 36 0.62 2.13 9.47
CA TRP A 36 2.05 2.27 9.77
C TRP A 36 2.79 1.02 9.33
N ASP A 37 4.03 1.16 8.89
CA ASP A 37 4.85 0.00 8.50
C ASP A 37 4.16 -0.90 7.46
N LEU A 38 3.46 -0.30 6.51
CA LEU A 38 2.74 -0.97 5.43
C LEU A 38 3.49 -0.78 4.10
N ALA A 39 3.61 -1.84 3.31
CA ALA A 39 4.00 -1.75 1.91
C ALA A 39 2.78 -1.95 1.00
N ALA A 40 2.64 -1.05 0.03
CA ALA A 40 1.69 -1.18 -1.07
C ALA A 40 2.42 -1.15 -2.41
N VAL A 41 2.22 -2.17 -3.24
CA VAL A 41 2.83 -2.26 -4.59
C VAL A 41 1.70 -2.30 -5.62
N TYR A 42 1.79 -1.44 -6.64
CA TYR A 42 0.79 -1.33 -7.70
C TYR A 42 1.39 -1.71 -9.06
N PRO A 43 0.58 -2.26 -9.98
CA PRO A 43 1.06 -2.56 -11.32
C PRO A 43 1.44 -1.29 -12.09
N LYS A 44 2.33 -1.45 -13.06
CA LYS A 44 2.77 -0.34 -13.92
C LYS A 44 1.57 0.29 -14.63
N GLY A 45 1.47 1.62 -14.55
CA GLY A 45 0.37 2.37 -15.16
C GLY A 45 -0.89 2.50 -14.28
N ALA A 46 -0.91 1.88 -13.09
CA ALA A 46 -1.97 2.10 -12.12
C ALA A 46 -2.07 3.59 -11.75
N ARG A 47 -3.30 4.10 -11.69
CA ARG A 47 -3.60 5.49 -11.33
C ARG A 47 -4.52 5.52 -10.12
N TRP A 48 -4.21 6.47 -9.24
CA TRP A 48 -5.08 6.85 -8.14
C TRP A 48 -6.04 7.89 -8.70
N GLU A 49 -7.32 7.54 -8.74
CA GLU A 49 -8.39 8.44 -9.20
C GLU A 49 -9.30 8.74 -8.01
N GLU A 50 -10.59 8.39 -8.09
CA GLU A 50 -11.51 8.50 -6.97
C GLU A 50 -11.14 7.54 -5.82
N ARG A 51 -10.49 6.42 -6.14
CA ARG A 51 -10.08 5.38 -5.19
C ARG A 51 -8.70 4.84 -5.48
N MET A 52 -8.12 4.21 -4.47
CA MET A 52 -6.88 3.45 -4.60
C MET A 52 -7.07 2.28 -5.59
N PRO A 53 -6.13 2.09 -6.55
CA PRO A 53 -6.17 0.94 -7.46
C PRO A 53 -5.85 -0.36 -6.70
N THR A 54 -6.23 -1.51 -7.27
CA THR A 54 -5.90 -2.80 -6.67
C THR A 54 -4.39 -3.02 -6.62
N ALA A 55 -3.87 -3.17 -5.41
CA ALA A 55 -2.46 -3.45 -5.17
C ALA A 55 -2.16 -4.95 -5.32
N THR A 56 -0.97 -5.27 -5.81
CA THR A 56 -0.42 -6.64 -5.84
C THR A 56 0.20 -7.04 -4.52
N VAL A 57 0.63 -6.06 -3.72
CA VAL A 57 1.04 -6.20 -2.31
C VAL A 57 0.35 -5.11 -1.52
N PHE A 58 -0.24 -5.45 -0.39
CA PHE A 58 -0.84 -4.49 0.55
C PHE A 58 -0.88 -5.11 1.95
N ASN A 59 0.25 -5.11 2.64
CA ASN A 59 0.32 -5.66 3.99
C ASN A 59 1.50 -5.03 4.77
N GLY A 60 1.78 -5.52 5.97
CA GLY A 60 3.00 -5.22 6.73
C GLY A 60 3.35 -6.33 7.73
N PRO A 61 4.35 -6.13 8.61
CA PRO A 61 5.29 -5.00 8.59
C PRO A 61 6.21 -5.04 7.35
N VAL A 62 6.78 -3.90 6.92
CA VAL A 62 7.59 -3.82 5.68
C VAL A 62 8.77 -4.79 5.72
N VAL A 63 9.37 -5.01 6.89
CA VAL A 63 10.51 -5.91 7.08
C VAL A 63 10.22 -7.36 6.67
N ASP A 64 8.97 -7.80 6.81
CA ASP A 64 8.54 -9.17 6.47
C ASP A 64 8.15 -9.31 4.99
N LEU A 65 8.03 -8.20 4.27
CA LEU A 65 7.51 -8.17 2.90
C LEU A 65 8.57 -8.06 1.81
N ALA A 66 9.86 -8.02 2.15
CA ALA A 66 10.94 -7.81 1.18
C ALA A 66 10.83 -8.72 -0.05
N ARG A 67 10.66 -10.03 0.15
CA ARG A 67 10.52 -11.01 -0.96
C ARG A 67 9.26 -10.79 -1.80
N ALA A 68 8.14 -10.44 -1.17
CA ALA A 68 6.88 -10.20 -1.87
C ALA A 68 6.96 -8.94 -2.73
N ILE A 69 7.59 -7.88 -2.20
CA ILE A 69 7.85 -6.63 -2.92
C ILE A 69 8.77 -6.91 -4.11
N GLU A 70 9.88 -7.61 -3.92
CA GLU A 70 10.83 -7.98 -4.99
C GLU A 70 10.13 -8.74 -6.12
N ALA A 71 9.31 -9.73 -5.78
CA ALA A 71 8.54 -10.49 -6.77
C ALA A 71 7.55 -9.59 -7.53
N ALA A 72 6.83 -8.72 -6.80
CA ALA A 72 5.82 -7.85 -7.39
C ALA A 72 6.41 -6.77 -8.33
N VAL A 73 7.59 -6.23 -8.02
CA VAL A 73 8.25 -5.23 -8.87
C VAL A 73 9.01 -5.85 -10.04
N SER A 74 9.45 -7.10 -9.92
CA SER A 74 10.19 -7.81 -10.98
C SER A 74 9.27 -8.38 -12.08
N GLY A 75 8.00 -8.64 -11.77
CA GLY A 75 7.02 -9.22 -12.71
C GLY A 75 6.44 -8.24 -13.74
N GLY A 76 6.75 -6.94 -13.63
CA GLY A 76 6.26 -5.92 -14.57
C GLY A 76 7.14 -5.78 -15.81
N LYS A 77 7.16 -6.80 -16.68
CA LYS A 77 7.81 -6.72 -18.01
C LYS A 77 6.80 -6.36 -19.09
#